data_AF-A0A0M3RJ83-F1
#
_entry.id   AF-A0A0M3RJ83-F1
#
_cell.length_a   1.000
_cell.length_b   1.000
_cell.length_c   1.000
_cell.angle_alpha   90.00
_cell.angle_beta   90.00
_cell.angle_gamma   90.00
#
_symmetry.space_group_name_H-M   'P 1'
#
loop_
_entity.id
_entity.type
_entity.pdbx_description
1 polymer ?
#
loop_
_entity_poly.entity_id
_entity_poly.type
_entity_poly.pdbx_seq_one_letter_code
_entity_poly.pdbx_strand_id
1 'polypeptide(L)'
;MVVLILSAAPASLRGSMTRWLLEVSPGVFVGHLSARVREQLWELVRENLGEGRALLIWSVRSEQRFTIASLGHEREPVDVEGCLVMRTPYQPIKGSQAIPGAVKPPKESWSIAARRRRYRNSAERALGRQ
;
A
#
# COMPACT_ATOMS: atom_id res chain seq x y z
N MET A 1 -19.03 -15.11 -8.17
CA MET A 1 -18.31 -14.06 -8.92
C MET A 1 -16.84 -14.08 -8.49
N VAL A 2 -15.93 -13.77 -9.40
CA VAL A 2 -14.48 -13.59 -9.17
C VAL A 2 -14.02 -12.27 -9.80
N VAL A 3 -13.15 -11.55 -9.10
CA VAL A 3 -12.37 -10.42 -9.62
C VAL A 3 -10.90 -10.73 -9.36
N LEU A 4 -10.08 -10.71 -10.40
CA LEU A 4 -8.63 -10.85 -10.30
C LEU A 4 -7.97 -9.52 -10.71
N ILE A 5 -7.06 -9.03 -9.88
CA ILE A 5 -6.27 -7.83 -10.16
C ILE A 5 -4.81 -8.25 -10.24
N LEU A 6 -4.14 -7.87 -11.32
CA LEU A 6 -2.72 -8.11 -11.58
C LEU A 6 -2.01 -6.76 -11.77
N SER A 7 -0.90 -6.56 -11.07
CA SER A 7 -0.05 -5.37 -11.15
C SER A 7 1.40 -5.79 -11.37
N ALA A 8 2.12 -5.10 -12.26
CA ALA A 8 3.51 -5.45 -12.62
C ALA A 8 3.70 -6.94 -13.01
N ALA A 9 2.65 -7.60 -13.49
CA ALA A 9 2.69 -9.00 -13.90
C ALA A 9 3.27 -9.16 -15.32
N PRO A 10 3.82 -10.32 -15.69
CA PRO A 10 4.20 -10.62 -17.06
C PRO A 10 3.03 -10.54 -18.04
N ALA A 11 3.30 -10.14 -19.29
CA ALA A 11 2.26 -10.07 -20.34
C ALA A 11 1.64 -11.44 -20.67
N SER A 12 2.46 -12.51 -20.61
CA SER A 12 2.02 -13.90 -20.78
C SER A 12 0.96 -14.31 -19.74
N LEU A 13 1.12 -13.88 -18.49
CA LEU A 13 0.15 -14.16 -17.43
C LEU A 13 -1.16 -13.44 -17.69
N ARG A 14 -1.12 -12.13 -18.02
CA ARG A 14 -2.33 -11.38 -18.38
C ARG A 14 -3.08 -12.02 -19.54
N GLY A 15 -2.38 -12.34 -20.64
CA GLY A 15 -2.97 -13.01 -21.79
C GLY A 15 -3.51 -14.41 -21.46
N SER A 16 -2.92 -15.12 -20.49
CA SER A 16 -3.44 -16.42 -20.06
C SER A 16 -4.77 -16.31 -19.33
N MET A 17 -5.00 -15.24 -18.57
CA MET A 17 -6.23 -15.03 -17.79
C MET A 17 -7.46 -14.75 -18.66
N THR A 18 -7.27 -14.17 -19.85
CA THR A 18 -8.38 -13.87 -20.78
C THR A 18 -9.10 -15.12 -21.30
N ARG A 19 -8.49 -16.31 -21.15
CA ARG A 19 -9.13 -17.59 -21.47
C ARG A 19 -10.32 -17.93 -20.56
N TRP A 20 -10.34 -17.38 -19.34
CA TRP A 20 -11.37 -17.69 -18.34
C TRP A 20 -12.12 -16.46 -17.84
N LEU A 21 -11.50 -15.28 -17.90
CA LEU A 21 -12.02 -14.04 -17.34
C LEU A 21 -12.02 -12.93 -18.39
N LEU A 22 -12.93 -11.97 -18.26
CA LEU A 22 -12.97 -10.78 -19.09
C LEU A 22 -12.08 -9.69 -18.48
N GLU A 23 -11.10 -9.19 -19.24
CA GLU A 23 -10.31 -8.02 -18.84
C GLU A 23 -11.13 -6.74 -19.05
N VAL A 24 -11.60 -6.13 -17.96
CA VAL A 24 -12.45 -4.92 -18.00
C VAL A 24 -11.65 -3.62 -17.96
N SER A 25 -10.40 -3.71 -17.50
CA SER A 25 -9.42 -2.61 -17.40
C SER A 25 -8.03 -3.25 -17.33
N PRO A 26 -6.93 -2.56 -17.69
CA PRO A 26 -5.60 -3.16 -17.66
C PRO A 26 -5.27 -3.83 -16.33
N GLY A 27 -5.08 -5.15 -16.37
CA GLY A 27 -4.80 -5.96 -15.18
C GLY A 27 -6.00 -6.27 -14.29
N VAL A 28 -7.23 -5.88 -14.65
CA VAL A 28 -8.45 -6.16 -13.89
C VAL A 28 -9.34 -7.11 -14.69
N PHE A 29 -9.56 -8.29 -14.15
CA PHE A 29 -10.29 -9.38 -14.78
C PHE A 29 -11.52 -9.75 -13.95
N VAL A 30 -12.66 -9.97 -14.61
CA VAL A 30 -13.93 -10.29 -13.96
C VAL A 30 -14.56 -11.52 -14.61
N GLY A 31 -15.18 -12.39 -13.81
CA GLY A 31 -15.88 -13.55 -14.34
C GLY A 31 -16.52 -14.43 -13.27
N HIS A 32 -17.00 -15.60 -13.70
CA HIS A 32 -17.59 -16.59 -12.82
C HIS A 32 -16.87 -17.93 -12.96
N LEU A 33 -16.27 -18.40 -11.86
CA LEU A 33 -15.53 -19.65 -11.81
C LEU A 33 -16.07 -20.53 -10.68
N SER A 34 -16.02 -21.85 -10.86
CA SER A 34 -16.21 -22.79 -9.76
C SER A 34 -15.03 -22.71 -8.79
N ALA A 35 -15.20 -23.20 -7.56
CA ALA A 35 -14.15 -23.20 -6.55
C ALA A 35 -12.86 -23.88 -7.05
N ARG A 36 -13.00 -25.06 -7.69
CA ARG A 36 -11.88 -25.81 -8.27
C ARG A 36 -11.12 -25.01 -9.35
N VAL A 37 -11.85 -24.41 -10.29
CA VAL A 37 -11.21 -23.64 -11.38
C VAL A 37 -10.54 -22.40 -10.84
N ARG A 38 -11.16 -21.72 -9.86
CA ARG A 38 -10.56 -20.57 -9.17
C ARG A 38 -9.26 -20.95 -8.47
N GLU A 39 -9.22 -22.07 -7.76
CA GLU A 39 -8.02 -22.55 -7.05
C GLU A 39 -6.88 -22.89 -8.02
N GLN A 40 -7.18 -23.57 -9.13
CA GLN A 40 -6.20 -23.86 -10.17
C GLN A 40 -5.68 -22.59 -10.86
N LEU A 41 -6.58 -21.64 -11.15
CA LEU A 41 -6.20 -20.34 -11.71
C LEU A 41 -5.30 -19.58 -10.74
N TRP A 42 -5.59 -19.65 -9.44
CA TRP A 42 -4.78 -19.00 -8.41
C TRP A 42 -3.37 -19.59 -8.30
N GLU A 43 -3.23 -20.91 -8.44
CA GLU A 43 -1.91 -21.55 -8.48
C GLU A 43 -1.11 -21.11 -9.70
N LEU A 44 -1.75 -21.08 -10.88
CA LEU A 44 -1.11 -20.59 -12.11
C LEU A 44 -0.64 -19.14 -11.95
N VAL A 45 -1.46 -18.28 -11.33
CA VAL A 45 -1.05 -16.91 -11.00
C VAL A 45 0.17 -16.94 -10.09
N ARG A 46 0.16 -17.70 -8.99
CA ARG A 46 1.28 -17.79 -8.04
C ARG A 46 2.59 -18.21 -8.71
N GLU A 47 2.55 -19.22 -9.56
CA GLU A 47 3.72 -19.75 -10.26
C GLU A 47 4.31 -18.77 -11.29
N ASN A 48 3.46 -17.94 -11.90
CA ASN A 48 3.82 -17.10 -13.06
C ASN A 48 3.84 -15.60 -12.75
N LEU A 49 3.63 -15.18 -11.50
CA LEU A 49 3.56 -13.77 -11.12
C LEU A 49 4.92 -13.06 -11.15
N GLY A 50 6.00 -13.78 -10.85
CA GLY A 50 7.33 -13.21 -10.66
C GLY A 50 7.35 -12.20 -9.50
N GLU A 51 7.90 -11.02 -9.73
CA GLU A 51 7.91 -9.89 -8.78
C GLU A 51 6.62 -9.03 -8.83
N GLY A 52 5.63 -9.49 -9.59
CA GLY A 52 4.33 -8.84 -9.69
C GLY A 52 3.50 -8.95 -8.41
N ARG A 53 2.32 -8.35 -8.47
CA ARG A 53 1.35 -8.34 -7.37
C ARG A 53 -0.01 -8.78 -7.87
N ALA A 54 -0.73 -9.56 -7.05
CA ALA A 54 -2.03 -10.06 -7.41
C ALA A 54 -3.02 -10.02 -6.23
N LEU A 55 -4.27 -9.66 -6.52
CA LEU A 55 -5.41 -9.85 -5.63
C LEU A 55 -6.44 -10.72 -6.32
N LEU A 56 -6.92 -11.75 -5.63
CA LEU A 56 -8.04 -12.55 -6.06
C LEU A 56 -9.19 -12.35 -5.08
N ILE A 57 -10.31 -11.85 -5.57
CA ILE A 57 -11.52 -11.55 -4.80
C ILE A 57 -12.62 -12.46 -5.30
N TRP A 58 -13.35 -13.12 -4.40
CA TRP A 58 -14.47 -13.98 -4.81
C TRP A 58 -15.60 -14.01 -3.79
N SER A 59 -16.79 -14.34 -4.27
CA SER A 59 -17.99 -14.42 -3.45
C SER A 59 -17.93 -15.61 -2.48
N VAL A 60 -18.26 -15.36 -1.20
CA VAL A 60 -18.41 -16.39 -0.16
C VAL A 60 -19.62 -16.08 0.71
N ARG A 61 -20.06 -17.05 1.51
CA ARG A 61 -21.17 -16.89 2.46
C ARG A 61 -20.68 -16.28 3.78
N SER A 62 -20.12 -15.08 3.74
CA SER A 62 -19.75 -14.24 4.90
C SER A 62 -20.60 -12.98 4.95
N GLU A 63 -20.54 -12.19 6.02
CA GLU A 63 -21.28 -10.93 6.16
C GLU A 63 -20.96 -9.95 5.02
N GLN A 64 -19.69 -9.79 4.67
CA GLN A 64 -19.24 -8.93 3.57
C GLN A 64 -19.48 -9.55 2.18
N ARG A 65 -19.88 -10.83 2.10
CA ARG A 65 -20.17 -11.58 0.86
C ARG A 65 -18.99 -11.81 -0.08
N PHE A 66 -17.77 -11.48 0.34
CA PHE A 66 -16.54 -11.76 -0.40
C PHE A 66 -15.39 -12.13 0.53
N THR A 67 -14.33 -12.68 -0.06
CA THR A 67 -13.02 -12.82 0.58
C THR A 67 -11.91 -12.51 -0.43
N ILE A 68 -10.68 -12.35 0.05
CA ILE A 68 -9.53 -11.88 -0.72
C ILE A 68 -8.33 -12.80 -0.45
N ALA A 69 -7.65 -13.23 -1.51
CA ALA A 69 -6.30 -13.76 -1.46
C ALA A 69 -5.33 -12.75 -2.09
N SER A 70 -4.12 -12.67 -1.54
CA SER A 70 -3.13 -11.66 -1.91
C SER A 70 -1.77 -12.30 -2.17
N LEU A 71 -1.07 -11.83 -3.20
CA LEU A 71 0.33 -12.17 -3.51
C LEU A 71 1.11 -10.89 -3.78
N GLY A 72 2.27 -10.74 -3.15
CA GLY A 72 3.22 -9.65 -3.39
C GLY A 72 2.77 -8.25 -2.95
N HIS A 73 1.55 -8.07 -2.44
CA HIS A 73 1.12 -6.79 -1.87
C HIS A 73 1.62 -6.60 -0.45
N GLU A 74 2.04 -5.37 -0.12
CA GLU A 74 2.35 -4.97 1.27
C GLU A 74 1.12 -5.04 2.18
N ARG A 75 -0.08 -4.82 1.61
CA ARG A 75 -1.34 -4.90 2.35
C ARG A 75 -1.86 -6.33 2.32
N GLU A 76 -2.13 -6.86 3.50
CA GLU A 76 -2.62 -8.22 3.67
C GLU A 76 -4.07 -8.22 4.15
N PRO A 77 -4.93 -9.11 3.60
CA PRO A 77 -6.25 -9.31 4.14
C PRO A 77 -6.16 -10.02 5.50
N VAL A 78 -6.81 -9.47 6.53
CA VAL A 78 -6.86 -10.05 7.88
C VAL A 78 -8.29 -10.01 8.40
N ASP A 79 -8.69 -11.05 9.14
CA ASP A 79 -9.96 -11.11 9.84
C ASP A 79 -9.85 -10.40 11.19
N VAL A 80 -10.72 -9.43 11.42
CA VAL A 80 -10.90 -8.73 12.70
C VAL A 80 -12.36 -8.84 13.09
N GLU A 81 -12.64 -9.68 14.08
CA GLU A 81 -14.00 -9.89 14.64
C GLU A 81 -15.05 -10.29 13.57
N GLY A 82 -14.66 -11.08 12.56
CA GLY A 82 -15.54 -11.53 11.47
C GLY A 82 -15.58 -10.57 10.27
N CYS A 83 -14.93 -9.41 10.38
CA CYS A 83 -14.77 -8.46 9.29
C CYS A 83 -13.40 -8.62 8.62
N LEU A 84 -13.41 -8.88 7.30
CA LEU A 84 -12.19 -8.85 6.50
C LEU A 84 -11.76 -7.39 6.29
N VAL A 85 -10.51 -7.07 6.65
CA VAL A 85 -9.92 -5.74 6.48
C VAL A 85 -8.55 -5.85 5.82
N MET A 86 -8.08 -4.77 5.19
CA MET A 86 -6.74 -4.69 4.60
C MET A 86 -5.76 -4.05 5.60
N ARG A 87 -4.89 -4.87 6.20
CA ARG A 87 -3.86 -4.39 7.12
C ARG A 87 -2.68 -3.83 6.34
N THR A 88 -2.28 -2.61 6.66
CA THR A 88 -0.99 -2.04 6.22
C THR A 88 0.04 -2.26 7.32
N PRO A 89 1.22 -2.82 7.04
CA PRO A 89 2.25 -2.98 8.05
C PRO A 89 2.70 -1.61 8.57
N TYR A 90 2.80 -1.48 9.90
CA TYR A 90 3.31 -0.26 10.51
C TYR A 90 4.81 -0.15 10.22
N GLN A 91 5.18 0.81 9.36
CA GLN A 91 6.56 1.21 9.17
C GLN A 91 6.84 2.33 10.17
N PRO A 92 7.63 2.12 11.24
CA PRO A 92 8.05 3.22 12.09
C PRO A 92 8.75 4.24 11.21
N ILE A 93 8.37 5.51 11.31
CA ILE A 93 9.10 6.60 10.65
C ILE A 93 10.53 6.53 11.20
N LYS A 94 11.45 5.94 10.42
CA LYS A 94 12.88 6.03 10.72
C LYS A 94 13.17 7.53 10.77
N GLY A 95 13.53 8.01 11.96
CA GLY A 95 13.59 9.43 12.29
C GLY A 95 14.20 10.22 11.14
N SER A 96 13.56 11.34 10.80
CA SER A 96 13.96 12.24 9.73
C SER A 96 15.48 12.31 9.65
N GLN A 97 16.06 11.75 8.58
CA GLN A 97 17.49 11.94 8.36
C GLN A 97 17.71 13.43 8.29
N ALA A 98 18.56 13.95 9.17
CA ALA A 98 18.94 15.35 9.15
C ALA A 98 19.50 15.62 7.75
N ILE A 99 18.84 16.49 6.99
CA ILE A 99 19.32 16.95 5.69
C ILE A 99 20.79 17.38 5.90
N PRO A 100 21.75 16.96 5.08
CA PRO A 100 23.13 17.45 5.19
C PRO A 100 23.14 18.98 5.19
N GLY A 101 23.62 19.59 6.27
CA GLY A 101 23.57 21.05 6.47
C GLY A 101 22.33 21.58 7.21
N ALA A 102 21.41 20.73 7.65
CA ALA A 102 20.33 21.12 8.54
C ALA A 102 20.91 21.60 9.88
N VAL A 103 20.68 22.89 10.17
CA VAL A 103 20.99 23.46 11.47
C VAL A 103 20.14 22.71 12.50
N LYS A 104 20.80 22.01 13.44
CA LYS A 104 20.10 21.40 14.58
C LYS A 104 19.25 22.49 15.24
N PRO A 105 17.94 22.28 15.43
CA PRO A 105 17.14 23.26 16.16
C PRO A 105 17.83 23.49 17.52
N PRO A 106 18.05 24.75 17.92
CA PRO A 106 18.73 25.03 19.17
C PRO A 106 17.95 24.36 20.30
N LYS A 107 18.67 23.66 21.20
CA LYS A 107 18.05 23.01 22.38
C LYS A 107 17.17 24.03 23.08
N GLU A 108 15.89 23.69 23.22
CA GLU A 108 14.94 24.56 23.90
C GLU A 108 15.34 24.69 25.37
N SER A 109 15.80 25.88 25.75
CA SER A 109 16.15 26.25 27.12
C SER A 109 15.14 27.26 27.63
N TRP A 110 14.63 27.04 28.84
CA TRP A 110 13.74 27.97 29.55
C TRP A 110 14.45 29.22 30.10
N SER A 111 15.77 29.36 29.87
CA SER A 111 16.52 30.52 30.32
C SER A 111 16.05 31.82 29.64
N ILE A 112 16.07 32.92 30.40
CA ILE A 112 15.75 34.27 29.90
C ILE A 112 16.63 34.64 28.69
N ALA A 113 17.90 34.23 28.69
CA ALA A 113 18.82 34.44 27.57
C ALA A 113 18.38 33.71 26.29
N ALA A 114 17.93 32.45 26.40
CA ALA A 114 17.41 31.69 25.26
C ALA A 114 16.09 32.28 24.73
N ARG A 115 15.21 32.78 25.62
CA ARG A 115 14.00 33.51 25.23
C ARG A 115 14.33 34.81 24.48
N ARG A 116 15.30 35.59 24.95
CA ARG A 116 15.76 36.83 24.26
C ARG A 116 16.30 36.57 22.84
N ARG A 117 17.09 35.49 22.64
CA ARG A 117 17.58 35.11 21.30
C ARG A 117 16.45 34.79 20.32
N ARG A 118 15.35 34.19 20.80
CA ARG A 118 14.18 33.88 19.96
C ARG A 118 13.53 35.15 19.40
N TYR A 119 13.33 36.16 20.25
CA TYR A 119 12.72 37.43 19.85
C TYR A 119 13.65 38.35 19.04
N ARG A 120 14.97 38.24 19.23
CA ARG A 120 15.94 38.99 18.41
C ARG A 120 15.95 38.49 16.96
N ASN A 121 15.94 37.18 16.77
CA ASN A 121 15.96 36.57 15.44
C ASN A 121 14.63 36.69 14.69
N SER A 122 13.50 36.96 15.36
CA SER A 122 12.23 37.27 14.67
C SER A 122 12.21 38.71 14.16
N ALA A 123 12.78 39.66 14.91
CA ALA A 123 12.93 41.04 14.46
C ALA A 123 13.93 41.16 13.28
N GLU A 124 15.07 40.49 13.37
CA GLU A 124 16.07 40.43 12.29
C GLU A 124 15.54 39.72 11.01
N ARG A 125 14.59 38.78 11.15
CA ARG A 125 13.94 38.12 9.99
C ARG A 125 12.81 38.97 9.37
N ALA A 126 12.13 39.79 10.15
CA ALA A 126 11.12 40.72 9.65
C ALA A 126 11.73 41.92 8.90
N LEU A 127 12.97 42.31 9.26
CA LEU A 127 13.76 43.37 8.61
C LEU A 127 14.59 42.85 7.43
N GLY A 128 14.02 41.94 6.62
CA GLY A 128 14.71 41.32 5.49
C GLY A 128 15.49 42.31 4.62
N ARG A 129 16.81 42.09 4.54
CA ARG A 129 17.75 42.42 3.45
C ARG A 129 17.36 43.62 2.55
N GLN A 130 18.01 44.75 2.76
CA GLN A 130 18.56 45.54 1.65
C GLN A 130 19.99 45.09 1.38
#